data_AF-A0AAD8P3W4-F1
#
_entry.id   AF-A0AAD8P3W4-F1
#
_cell.length_a   1.000
_cell.length_b   1.000
_cell.length_c   1.000
_cell.angle_alpha   90.00
_cell.angle_beta   90.00
_cell.angle_gamma   90.00
#
_symmetry.space_group_name_H-M   'P 1'
#
loop_
_entity.id
_entity.type
_entity.pdbx_description
1 polymer ?
#
loop_
_entity_poly.entity_id
_entity_poly.type
_entity_poly.pdbx_seq_one_letter_code
_entity_poly.pdbx_strand_id
1 'polypeptide(L)'
;MTISPKPSLILSLLLTITILSSAAASSPISVLSKMEIVFVTGVFLIWISFMIKRIIAGETIFHNKKMWICGTLFVYFFSVSGSMFILIRRIPLFVVDRNDANNPVFFFKGHGMQFGAEGICAGFLFTIVGLLISLVTRIVVRMKDSMMQRLTMVSVMIVSFWAVKQVVRLNHWKTGYAIHAYLPSNWYK
;
A
#
# COMPACT_ATOMS: atom_id res chain seq x y z
N MET A 1 40.77 -37.72 -16.89
CA MET A 1 39.35 -38.10 -16.95
C MET A 1 38.55 -36.88 -17.40
N THR A 2 38.46 -36.68 -18.71
CA THR A 2 37.84 -35.50 -19.34
C THR A 2 36.43 -35.85 -19.80
N ILE A 3 35.41 -35.34 -19.11
CA ILE A 3 34.00 -35.58 -19.44
C ILE A 3 33.59 -34.57 -20.52
N SER A 4 33.49 -35.05 -21.76
CA SER A 4 32.91 -34.30 -22.88
C SER A 4 31.39 -34.26 -22.74
N PRO A 5 30.73 -33.08 -22.71
CA PRO A 5 29.28 -33.01 -22.66
C PRO A 5 28.68 -33.45 -24.01
N LYS A 6 27.77 -34.43 -23.96
CA LYS A 6 27.04 -34.98 -25.12
C LYS A 6 26.35 -33.87 -25.93
N PRO A 7 26.49 -33.83 -27.26
CA PRO A 7 25.97 -32.76 -28.14
C PRO A 7 24.43 -32.66 -28.17
N SER A 8 23.69 -33.63 -27.61
CA SER A 8 22.23 -33.63 -27.57
C SER A 8 21.63 -32.65 -26.54
N LEU A 9 22.34 -32.34 -25.45
CA LEU A 9 21.87 -31.41 -24.42
C LEU A 9 21.98 -29.95 -24.86
N ILE A 10 23.00 -29.63 -25.63
CA ILE A 10 23.23 -28.28 -26.19
C ILE A 10 22.17 -27.95 -27.23
N LEU A 11 21.80 -28.94 -28.07
CA LEU A 11 20.75 -28.77 -29.07
C LEU A 11 19.36 -28.59 -28.45
N SER A 12 19.07 -29.29 -27.34
CA SER A 12 17.82 -29.15 -26.58
C SER A 12 17.72 -27.78 -25.88
N LEU A 13 18.83 -27.28 -25.31
CA LEU A 13 18.91 -25.96 -24.70
C LEU A 13 18.73 -24.85 -25.76
N LEU A 14 19.33 -25.01 -26.94
CA LEU A 14 19.15 -24.10 -28.06
C LEU A 14 17.70 -24.09 -28.59
N LEU A 15 17.04 -25.24 -28.63
CA LEU A 15 15.64 -25.35 -29.05
C LEU A 15 14.69 -24.71 -28.02
N THR A 16 14.94 -24.89 -26.72
CA THR A 16 14.13 -24.26 -25.67
C THR A 16 14.32 -22.74 -25.62
N ILE A 17 15.53 -22.24 -25.84
CA ILE A 17 15.79 -20.79 -25.95
C ILE A 17 15.09 -20.20 -27.18
N THR A 18 15.09 -20.92 -28.31
CA THR A 18 14.44 -20.46 -29.56
C THR A 18 12.92 -20.42 -29.42
N ILE A 19 12.32 -21.41 -28.76
CA ILE A 19 10.87 -21.47 -28.51
C ILE A 19 10.45 -20.39 -27.50
N LEU A 20 11.26 -20.11 -26.47
CA LEU A 20 10.98 -19.05 -25.48
C LEU A 20 11.06 -17.65 -26.12
N SER A 21 11.96 -17.45 -27.09
CA SER A 21 12.05 -16.20 -27.87
C SER A 21 10.86 -16.01 -28.83
N SER A 22 10.35 -17.10 -29.41
CA SER A 22 9.16 -17.11 -30.28
C SER A 22 7.86 -16.84 -29.51
N ALA A 23 7.72 -17.41 -28.30
CA ALA A 23 6.52 -17.22 -27.47
C ALA A 23 6.42 -15.80 -26.86
N ALA A 24 7.54 -15.10 -26.70
CA ALA A 24 7.56 -13.69 -26.29
C ALA A 24 7.05 -12.73 -27.38
N ALA A 25 6.83 -13.21 -28.62
CA ALA A 25 6.43 -12.39 -29.75
C ALA A 25 4.90 -12.17 -29.88
N SER A 26 4.07 -12.75 -29.00
CA SER A 26 2.60 -12.66 -29.09
C SER A 26 1.94 -11.79 -28.02
N SER A 27 2.69 -11.04 -27.21
CA SER A 27 2.10 -10.05 -26.29
C SER A 27 1.85 -8.71 -27.02
N PRO A 28 0.69 -8.07 -26.84
CA PRO A 28 0.30 -6.88 -27.57
C PRO A 28 0.96 -5.64 -26.95
N ILE A 29 2.25 -5.46 -27.19
CA ILE A 29 2.94 -4.18 -26.99
C ILE A 29 3.54 -3.83 -28.34
N SER A 30 2.66 -3.39 -29.23
CA SER A 30 2.96 -3.04 -30.61
C SER A 30 3.90 -1.85 -30.70
N VAL A 31 4.89 -1.99 -31.61
CA VAL A 31 5.80 -0.97 -32.19
C VAL A 31 6.93 -0.44 -31.30
N LEU A 32 7.89 -1.30 -30.94
CA LEU A 32 9.26 -0.85 -30.68
C LEU A 32 10.21 -1.68 -31.56
N SER A 33 11.05 -1.02 -32.35
CA SER A 33 12.01 -1.69 -33.24
C SER A 33 12.88 -2.65 -32.42
N LYS A 34 13.19 -3.84 -32.96
CA LYS A 34 14.05 -4.82 -32.26
C LYS A 34 15.37 -4.21 -31.80
N MET A 35 15.88 -3.22 -32.54
CA MET A 35 17.09 -2.47 -32.20
C MET A 35 16.89 -1.50 -31.03
N GLU A 36 15.72 -0.87 -30.90
CA GLU A 36 15.37 0.02 -29.78
C GLU A 36 15.17 -0.77 -28.48
N ILE A 37 14.56 -1.96 -28.53
CA ILE A 37 14.44 -2.84 -27.36
C ILE A 37 15.81 -3.29 -26.88
N VAL A 38 16.71 -3.66 -27.79
CA VAL A 38 18.09 -4.06 -27.45
C VAL A 38 18.85 -2.87 -26.86
N PHE A 39 18.66 -1.66 -27.42
CA PHE A 39 19.27 -0.45 -26.90
C PHE A 39 18.75 -0.09 -25.50
N VAL A 40 17.43 -0.07 -25.29
CA VAL A 40 16.80 0.18 -23.99
C VAL A 40 17.24 -0.86 -22.97
N THR A 41 17.27 -2.13 -23.35
CA THR A 41 17.73 -3.23 -22.49
C THR A 41 19.20 -3.07 -22.13
N GLY A 42 20.05 -2.69 -23.09
CA GLY A 42 21.48 -2.42 -22.87
C GLY A 42 21.72 -1.24 -21.93
N VAL A 43 21.04 -0.12 -22.17
CA VAL A 43 21.08 1.06 -21.30
C VAL A 43 20.58 0.70 -19.91
N PHE A 44 19.49 -0.07 -19.81
CA PHE A 44 18.95 -0.53 -18.53
C PHE A 44 19.90 -1.46 -17.77
N LEU A 45 20.58 -2.39 -18.46
CA LEU A 45 21.62 -3.24 -17.85
C LEU A 45 22.80 -2.43 -17.32
N ILE A 46 23.27 -1.45 -18.09
CA ILE A 46 24.35 -0.54 -17.67
C ILE A 46 23.90 0.29 -16.46
N TRP A 47 22.65 0.77 -16.48
CA TRP A 47 22.08 1.55 -15.39
C TRP A 47 21.92 0.72 -14.10
N ILE A 48 21.49 -0.54 -14.22
CA ILE A 48 21.44 -1.50 -13.11
C ILE A 48 22.83 -1.75 -12.53
N SER A 49 23.82 -2.03 -13.39
CA SER A 49 25.19 -2.30 -12.93
C SER A 49 25.79 -1.08 -12.21
N PHE A 50 25.54 0.13 -12.74
CA PHE A 50 25.94 1.38 -12.11
C PHE A 50 25.23 1.61 -10.77
N MET A 51 23.93 1.37 -10.70
CA MET A 51 23.16 1.48 -9.45
C MET A 51 23.61 0.49 -8.38
N ILE A 52 23.93 -0.75 -8.75
CA ILE A 52 24.45 -1.78 -7.82
C ILE A 52 25.77 -1.33 -7.21
N LYS A 53 26.71 -0.81 -8.02
CA LYS A 53 27.97 -0.25 -7.51
C LYS A 53 27.73 0.91 -6.55
N ARG A 54 26.77 1.79 -6.87
CA ARG A 54 26.38 2.93 -6.02
C ARG A 54 25.72 2.50 -4.72
N ILE A 55 24.94 1.41 -4.72
CA ILE A 55 24.31 0.84 -3.52
C ILE A 55 25.37 0.23 -2.57
N ILE A 56 26.36 -0.48 -3.12
CA ILE A 56 27.45 -1.09 -2.35
C ILE A 56 28.37 -0.03 -1.73
N ALA A 57 28.57 1.10 -2.41
CA ALA A 57 29.37 2.23 -1.90
C ALA A 57 28.77 2.93 -0.66
N GLY A 58 27.57 2.55 -0.21
CA GLY A 58 27.01 2.95 1.10
C GLY A 58 26.44 4.37 1.16
N GLU A 59 26.77 5.25 0.21
CA GLU A 59 26.24 6.64 0.15
C GLU A 59 24.87 6.74 -0.54
N THR A 60 23.99 5.75 -0.38
CA THR A 60 22.66 5.79 -1.00
C THR A 60 21.53 5.84 0.02
N ILE A 61 20.45 6.49 -0.39
CA ILE A 61 19.23 6.70 0.40
C ILE A 61 18.64 5.34 0.86
N PHE A 62 18.85 4.27 0.09
CA PHE A 62 18.43 2.89 0.40
C PHE A 62 19.10 2.27 1.63
N HIS A 63 20.26 2.77 2.07
CA HIS A 63 20.91 2.29 3.29
C HIS A 63 20.31 2.91 4.56
N ASN A 64 19.52 3.98 4.42
CA ASN A 64 18.91 4.65 5.56
C ASN A 64 17.68 3.87 6.06
N LYS A 65 17.75 3.35 7.28
CA LYS A 65 16.66 2.61 7.94
C LYS A 65 15.33 3.39 7.96
N LYS A 66 15.38 4.73 8.01
CA LYS A 66 14.18 5.58 8.00
C LYS A 66 13.40 5.44 6.70
N MET A 67 14.09 5.25 5.56
CA MET A 67 13.45 5.08 4.26
C MET A 67 12.66 3.77 4.21
N TRP A 68 13.22 2.68 4.73
CA TRP A 68 12.54 1.39 4.82
C TRP A 68 11.33 1.42 5.74
N ILE A 69 11.41 2.11 6.89
CA ILE A 69 10.26 2.29 7.78
C ILE A 69 9.14 3.05 7.07
N CYS A 70 9.48 4.11 6.33
CA CYS A 70 8.50 4.88 5.56
C CYS A 70 7.89 4.03 4.42
N GLY A 71 8.70 3.25 3.71
CA GLY A 71 8.23 2.34 2.66
C GLY A 71 7.27 1.28 3.19
N THR A 72 7.58 0.65 4.32
CA THR A 72 6.68 -0.33 4.95
C THR A 72 5.36 0.30 5.41
N LEU A 73 5.41 1.51 5.97
CA LEU A 73 4.20 2.24 6.37
C LEU A 73 3.34 2.58 5.15
N PHE A 74 3.96 2.94 4.03
CA PHE A 74 3.26 3.21 2.78
C PHE A 74 2.53 1.98 2.24
N VAL A 75 3.19 0.82 2.22
CA VAL A 75 2.58 -0.45 1.80
C VAL A 75 1.43 -0.84 2.74
N TYR A 76 1.60 -0.68 4.06
CA TYR A 76 0.55 -0.94 5.04
C TYR A 76 -0.68 -0.07 4.82
N PHE A 77 -0.49 1.24 4.60
CA PHE A 77 -1.57 2.17 4.31
C PHE A 77 -2.35 1.76 3.05
N PHE A 78 -1.65 1.46 1.95
CA PHE A 78 -2.29 1.02 0.71
C PHE A 78 -3.08 -0.27 0.87
N SER A 79 -2.60 -1.19 1.71
CA SER A 79 -3.27 -2.45 2.02
C SER A 79 -4.56 -2.22 2.82
N VAL A 80 -4.49 -1.48 3.94
CA VAL A 80 -5.63 -1.23 4.84
C VAL A 80 -6.69 -0.34 4.21
N SER A 81 -6.30 0.58 3.33
CA SER A 81 -7.19 1.47 2.56
C SER A 81 -8.12 0.73 1.58
N GLY A 82 -7.97 -0.59 1.39
CA GLY A 82 -8.78 -1.34 0.44
C GLY A 82 -8.45 -1.01 -1.01
N SER A 83 -7.22 -0.59 -1.31
CA SER A 83 -6.77 -0.29 -2.69
C SER A 83 -6.99 -1.46 -3.63
N MET A 84 -6.90 -2.70 -3.12
CA MET A 84 -7.23 -3.92 -3.87
C MET A 84 -8.69 -3.93 -4.32
N PHE A 85 -9.63 -3.56 -3.44
CA PHE A 85 -11.06 -3.46 -3.78
C PHE A 85 -11.30 -2.37 -4.83
N ILE A 86 -10.60 -1.24 -4.71
CA ILE A 86 -10.65 -0.12 -5.67
C ILE A 86 -10.19 -0.58 -7.06
N LEU A 87 -9.08 -1.32 -7.11
CA LEU A 87 -8.44 -1.73 -8.35
C LEU A 87 -9.23 -2.83 -9.09
N ILE A 88 -9.73 -3.84 -8.36
CA ILE A 88 -10.48 -4.99 -8.93
C ILE A 88 -11.84 -4.56 -9.45
N ARG A 89 -12.59 -3.76 -8.68
CA ARG A 89 -13.96 -3.38 -9.06
C ARG A 89 -14.04 -2.10 -9.90
N ARG A 90 -12.88 -1.48 -10.24
CA ARG A 90 -12.79 -0.22 -10.99
C ARG A 90 -13.78 0.84 -10.45
N ILE A 91 -13.94 0.91 -9.14
CA ILE A 91 -14.89 1.85 -8.52
C ILE A 91 -14.37 3.28 -8.68
N PRO A 92 -15.22 4.22 -9.12
CA PRO A 92 -14.84 5.62 -9.18
C PRO A 92 -14.53 6.15 -7.78
N LEU A 93 -13.54 7.04 -7.69
CA LEU A 93 -13.16 7.67 -6.42
C LEU A 93 -14.27 8.58 -5.87
N PHE A 94 -15.03 9.19 -6.77
CA PHE A 94 -16.16 10.06 -6.49
C PHE A 94 -17.16 9.92 -7.64
N VAL A 95 -18.45 10.03 -7.34
CA VAL A 95 -19.49 10.13 -8.36
C VAL A 95 -20.17 11.48 -8.17
N VAL A 96 -20.28 12.23 -9.25
CA VAL A 96 -21.07 13.46 -9.27
C VAL A 96 -22.54 13.04 -9.28
N ASP A 97 -23.33 13.61 -8.38
CA ASP A 97 -24.74 13.26 -8.28
C ASP A 97 -25.44 13.52 -9.63
N ARG A 98 -26.26 12.58 -10.06
CA ARG A 98 -26.96 12.63 -11.35
C ARG A 98 -28.07 13.68 -11.35
N ASN A 99 -28.56 14.07 -10.16
CA ASN A 99 -29.57 15.10 -9.97
C ASN A 99 -28.99 16.51 -9.71
N ASP A 100 -27.74 16.62 -9.23
CA ASP A 100 -27.07 17.90 -8.96
C ASP A 100 -25.61 17.85 -9.42
N ALA A 101 -25.34 18.34 -10.64
CA ALA A 101 -24.04 18.28 -11.29
C ALA A 101 -22.90 19.02 -10.56
N ASN A 102 -23.22 19.82 -9.54
CA ASN A 102 -22.24 20.65 -8.81
C ASN A 102 -21.86 20.08 -7.43
N ASN A 103 -22.41 18.94 -7.01
CA ASN A 103 -22.12 18.34 -5.71
C ASN A 103 -21.40 16.99 -5.88
N PRO A 104 -20.07 16.93 -5.73
CA PRO A 104 -19.35 15.66 -5.72
C PRO A 104 -19.71 14.85 -4.46
N VAL A 105 -20.33 13.69 -4.65
CA VAL A 105 -20.71 12.80 -3.55
C VAL A 105 -19.57 11.80 -3.33
N PHE A 106 -18.82 12.01 -2.25
CA PHE A 106 -17.69 11.15 -1.85
C PHE A 106 -18.12 9.94 -1.02
N PHE A 107 -19.36 9.91 -0.52
CA PHE A 107 -19.86 8.91 0.43
C PHE A 107 -21.17 8.29 -0.04
N PHE A 108 -21.24 6.95 -0.12
CA PHE A 108 -22.44 6.23 -0.57
C PHE A 108 -23.29 5.84 0.64
N LYS A 109 -24.56 6.27 0.68
CA LYS A 109 -25.54 5.79 1.67
C LYS A 109 -26.14 4.48 1.17
N GLY A 110 -25.50 3.34 1.48
CA GLY A 110 -26.03 2.02 1.13
C GLY A 110 -25.15 0.86 1.54
N HIS A 111 -25.76 -0.31 1.75
CA HIS A 111 -25.09 -1.57 2.07
C HIS A 111 -24.83 -2.34 0.75
N GLY A 112 -23.61 -2.23 0.20
CA GLY A 112 -23.23 -3.05 -0.95
C GLY A 112 -22.26 -2.38 -1.93
N MET A 113 -22.12 -1.05 -1.86
CA MET A 113 -21.17 -0.30 -2.68
C MET A 113 -20.36 0.65 -1.79
N GLN A 114 -19.04 0.58 -1.90
CA GLN A 114 -18.10 1.45 -1.19
C GLN A 114 -17.34 2.27 -2.24
N PHE A 115 -17.33 3.59 -2.10
CA PHE A 115 -16.52 4.44 -2.97
C PHE A 115 -15.04 4.33 -2.64
N GLY A 116 -14.19 4.60 -3.63
CA GLY A 116 -12.74 4.55 -3.42
C GLY A 116 -12.26 5.59 -2.39
N ALA A 117 -12.83 6.80 -2.40
CA ALA A 117 -12.51 7.82 -1.40
C ALA A 117 -12.91 7.41 0.02
N GLU A 118 -14.03 6.70 0.19
CA GLU A 118 -14.45 6.14 1.48
C GLU A 118 -13.44 5.13 2.02
N GLY A 119 -12.98 4.20 1.17
CA GLY A 119 -11.95 3.22 1.53
C GLY A 119 -10.64 3.88 1.95
N ILE A 120 -10.21 4.89 1.21
CA ILE A 120 -9.00 5.68 1.52
C ILE A 120 -9.15 6.45 2.83
N CYS A 121 -10.30 7.09 3.06
CA CYS A 121 -10.55 7.83 4.30
C CYS A 121 -10.61 6.90 5.52
N ALA A 122 -11.30 5.76 5.41
CA ALA A 122 -11.34 4.75 6.46
C ALA A 122 -9.95 4.16 6.74
N GLY A 123 -9.20 3.81 5.70
CA GLY A 123 -7.83 3.31 5.83
C GLY A 123 -6.88 4.31 6.49
N PHE A 124 -7.05 5.60 6.20
CA PHE A 124 -6.30 6.67 6.84
C PHE A 124 -6.58 6.76 8.35
N LEU A 125 -7.85 6.68 8.75
CA LEU A 125 -8.24 6.64 10.16
C LEU A 125 -7.62 5.45 10.90
N PHE A 126 -7.67 4.25 10.32
CA PHE A 126 -7.02 3.07 10.91
C PHE A 126 -5.50 3.20 11.00
N THR A 127 -4.88 3.78 9.97
CA THR A 127 -3.42 4.00 9.95
C THR A 127 -3.00 5.02 11.02
N ILE A 128 -3.78 6.08 11.26
CA ILE A 128 -3.54 7.02 12.36
C ILE A 128 -3.57 6.30 13.71
N VAL A 129 -4.59 5.47 13.97
CA VAL A 129 -4.70 4.73 15.23
C VAL A 129 -3.50 3.78 15.41
N GLY A 130 -3.11 3.06 14.36
CA GLY A 130 -1.91 2.21 14.36
C GLY A 130 -0.60 2.99 14.55
N LEU A 131 -0.51 4.21 14.01
CA LEU A 131 0.66 5.07 14.21
C LEU A 131 0.72 5.59 15.64
N LEU A 132 -0.43 5.96 16.24
CA LEU A 132 -0.51 6.42 17.63
C LEU A 132 -0.05 5.34 18.60
N ILE A 133 -0.48 4.09 18.44
CA ILE A 133 -0.02 3.00 19.33
C ILE A 133 1.49 2.76 19.20
N SER A 134 2.04 2.90 17.98
CA SER A 134 3.49 2.83 17.74
C SER A 134 4.25 3.99 18.39
N LEU A 135 3.69 5.21 18.32
CA LEU A 135 4.27 6.41 18.91
C LEU A 135 4.30 6.32 20.43
N VAL A 136 3.21 5.88 21.06
CA VAL A 136 3.14 5.68 22.52
C VAL A 136 4.17 4.66 22.98
N THR A 137 4.25 3.51 22.31
CA THR A 137 5.13 2.41 22.75
C THR A 137 6.61 2.71 22.53
N ARG A 138 6.98 3.42 21.46
CA ARG A 138 8.39 3.60 21.10
C ARG A 138 8.95 4.99 21.39
N ILE A 139 8.16 6.05 21.21
CA ILE A 139 8.63 7.44 21.26
C ILE A 139 8.41 8.02 22.65
N VAL A 140 7.21 7.88 23.23
CA VAL A 140 6.88 8.45 24.55
C VAL A 140 7.79 7.88 25.66
N VAL A 141 8.15 6.60 25.57
CA VAL A 141 9.02 5.91 26.56
C VAL A 141 10.47 6.43 26.52
N ARG A 142 10.91 7.04 25.41
CA ARG A 142 12.29 7.54 25.24
C ARG A 142 12.44 9.04 25.51
N MET A 143 11.35 9.74 25.81
CA MET A 143 11.41 11.17 26.10
C MET A 143 11.97 11.40 27.51
N LYS A 144 13.00 12.25 27.62
CA LYS A 144 13.59 12.63 28.90
C LYS A 144 12.79 13.73 29.61
N ASP A 145 12.19 14.63 28.83
CA ASP A 145 11.44 15.76 29.38
C ASP A 145 10.01 15.37 29.78
N SER A 146 9.71 15.46 31.07
CA SER A 146 8.40 15.09 31.62
C SER A 146 7.25 15.96 31.07
N MET A 147 7.51 17.23 30.73
CA MET A 147 6.50 18.12 30.16
C MET A 147 6.12 17.71 28.73
N MET A 148 7.12 17.46 27.86
CA MET A 148 6.92 16.98 26.50
C MET A 148 6.22 15.60 26.49
N GLN A 149 6.61 14.71 27.41
CA GLN A 149 5.99 13.39 27.55
C GLN A 149 4.51 13.51 27.93
N ARG A 150 4.15 14.37 28.89
CA ARG A 150 2.75 14.61 29.31
C ARG A 150 1.92 15.21 28.19
N LEU A 151 2.44 16.21 27.49
CA LEU A 151 1.76 16.81 26.32
C LEU A 151 1.52 15.77 25.22
N THR A 152 2.50 14.90 24.98
CA THR A 152 2.37 13.81 23.99
C THR A 152 1.30 12.81 24.41
N MET A 153 1.25 12.39 25.68
CA MET A 153 0.20 11.50 26.20
C MET A 153 -1.20 12.11 26.05
N VAL A 154 -1.37 13.39 26.41
CA VAL A 154 -2.66 14.08 26.32
C VAL A 154 -3.10 14.21 24.86
N SER A 155 -2.19 14.60 23.96
CA SER A 155 -2.50 14.68 22.53
C SER A 155 -2.90 13.31 21.94
N VAL A 156 -2.20 12.23 22.32
CA VAL A 156 -2.60 10.88 21.91
C VAL A 156 -4.01 10.53 22.40
N MET A 157 -4.36 10.84 23.65
CA MET A 157 -5.70 10.60 24.18
C MET A 157 -6.77 11.34 23.37
N ILE A 158 -6.56 12.63 23.10
CA ILE A 158 -7.50 13.47 22.35
C ILE A 158 -7.68 12.92 20.93
N VAL A 159 -6.58 12.63 20.24
CA VAL A 159 -6.63 12.11 18.86
C VAL A 159 -7.26 10.72 18.81
N SER A 160 -6.99 9.85 19.80
CA SER A 160 -7.60 8.52 19.87
C SER A 160 -9.11 8.61 20.06
N PHE A 161 -9.58 9.47 20.98
CA PHE A 161 -11.01 9.70 21.17
C PHE A 161 -11.68 10.26 19.91
N TRP A 162 -11.02 11.22 19.24
CA TRP A 162 -11.50 11.78 17.99
C TRP A 162 -11.57 10.73 16.87
N ALA A 163 -10.54 9.91 16.71
CA ALA A 163 -10.49 8.87 15.69
C ALA A 163 -11.60 7.83 15.90
N VAL A 164 -11.81 7.35 17.13
CA VAL A 164 -12.90 6.41 17.45
C VAL A 164 -14.26 7.04 17.16
N LYS A 165 -14.48 8.30 17.55
CA LYS A 165 -15.72 9.02 17.24
C LYS A 165 -15.96 9.12 15.73
N GLN A 166 -14.92 9.35 14.94
CA GLN A 166 -15.03 9.37 13.48
C GLN A 166 -15.39 8.01 12.90
N VAL A 167 -14.74 6.94 13.35
CA VAL A 167 -15.05 5.56 12.92
C VAL A 167 -16.48 5.17 13.27
N VAL A 168 -16.95 5.53 14.46
CA VAL A 168 -18.34 5.31 14.90
C VAL A 168 -19.31 6.09 14.02
N ARG A 169 -19.03 7.38 13.75
CA ARG A 169 -19.86 8.22 12.90
C ARG A 169 -19.95 7.68 11.48
N LEU A 170 -18.83 7.23 10.92
CA LEU A 170 -18.75 6.59 9.60
C LEU A 170 -19.57 5.30 9.53
N ASN A 171 -19.47 4.45 10.55
CA ASN A 171 -20.27 3.24 10.63
C ASN A 171 -21.76 3.58 10.72
N HIS A 172 -22.16 4.41 11.68
CA HIS A 172 -23.56 4.80 11.86
C HIS A 172 -24.17 5.38 10.57
N TRP A 173 -23.41 6.19 9.84
CA TRP A 173 -23.85 6.76 8.57
C TRP A 173 -24.03 5.72 7.45
N LYS A 174 -23.19 4.68 7.40
CA LYS A 174 -23.29 3.60 6.39
C LYS A 174 -24.37 2.57 6.72
N THR A 175 -24.37 2.08 7.96
CA THR A 175 -25.25 0.97 8.36
C THR A 175 -26.60 1.43 8.91
N GLY A 176 -26.74 2.71 9.28
CA GLY A 176 -27.88 3.17 10.09
C GLY A 176 -27.90 2.54 11.48
N TYR A 177 -26.84 1.82 11.87
CA TYR A 177 -26.78 1.05 13.10
C TYR A 177 -26.51 1.98 14.28
N ALA A 178 -27.51 2.16 15.13
CA ALA A 178 -27.35 2.83 16.41
C ALA A 178 -26.46 1.97 17.32
N ILE A 179 -25.30 2.52 17.69
CA ILE A 179 -24.43 1.87 18.67
C ILE A 179 -25.10 2.00 20.02
N HIS A 180 -25.77 0.93 20.45
CA HIS A 180 -26.28 0.81 21.80
C HIS A 180 -25.13 0.38 22.71
N ALA A 181 -24.85 1.19 23.73
CA ALA A 181 -23.98 0.77 24.82
C ALA A 181 -24.75 -0.29 25.62
N TYR A 182 -24.44 -1.56 25.40
CA TYR A 182 -24.93 -2.65 26.24
C TYR A 182 -24.16 -2.61 27.56
N LEU A 183 -24.64 -1.77 28.48
CA LEU A 183 -24.26 -1.85 29.88
C LEU A 183 -24.96 -3.07 30.50
N PRO A 184 -24.23 -4.00 31.15
CA PRO A 184 -24.86 -5.10 31.87
C PRO A 184 -25.71 -4.51 33.00
N SER A 185 -27.03 -4.59 32.87
CA SER A 185 -27.98 -3.95 33.78
C SER A 185 -28.33 -4.79 35.00
N ASN A 186 -27.83 -6.02 35.14
CA ASN A 186 -27.94 -6.81 36.37
C ASN A 186 -26.89 -7.92 36.43
N TRP A 187 -26.17 -7.97 37.54
CA TRP A 187 -25.13 -8.98 37.85
C TRP A 187 -25.58 -10.02 38.88
N TYR A 188 -26.80 -9.90 39.41
CA TYR A 188 -27.38 -10.85 40.35
C TYR A 188 -28.79 -11.24 39.90
N LYS A 189 -28.94 -12.51 39.55
CA LYS A 189 -30.20 -13.24 39.54
C LYS A 189 -29.95 -14.59 40.17
#